data_AF-A0A0H3ET98-F1
#
_entry.id   AF-A0A0H3ET98-F1
#
_cell.length_a   1.000
_cell.length_b   1.000
_cell.length_c   1.000
_cell.angle_alpha   90.00
_cell.angle_beta   90.00
_cell.angle_gamma   90.00
#
_symmetry.space_group_name_H-M   'P 1'
#
loop_
_entity.id
_entity.type
_entity.pdbx_description
1 polymer ?
#
loop_
_entity_poly.entity_id
_entity_poly.type
_entity_poly.pdbx_seq_one_letter_code
_entity_poly.pdbx_strand_id
1 'polypeptide(L)'
;MADWFIATEGVKVVKDSASLGPQIITAVSTIASAVGAVFLTHHFTLRREERTAAAKLASERLYISTELVFLLERFAQRCAPAATATVEHDQDGRGEAEFLLPEIDYSPVSGNWRSLPSGLMYRLSELSVLSYEAVVCVDNVFVEDTPYGGAGEYSLHKNAAMLGVKALRLSRELRMLCGLPLHGLSDTLSPTRLVLLKARGKTLQKEYEMVKKSKKTEQEIEDFIKGTS
;
A
#
# COMPACT_ATOMS: atom_id res chain seq x y z
N MET A 1 -44.62 5.28 101.43
CA MET A 1 -44.32 4.71 100.10
C MET A 1 -44.65 5.78 99.09
N ALA A 2 -43.65 6.26 98.35
CA ALA A 2 -43.80 7.38 97.45
C ALA A 2 -44.43 6.93 96.13
N ASP A 3 -45.58 7.53 95.80
CA ASP A 3 -46.09 7.60 94.44
C ASP A 3 -45.19 8.52 93.64
N TRP A 4 -44.66 8.02 92.52
CA TRP A 4 -43.99 8.82 91.51
C TRP A 4 -44.62 8.46 90.16
N PHE A 5 -45.19 9.48 89.52
CA PHE A 5 -45.59 9.46 88.13
C PHE A 5 -44.35 9.62 87.24
N ILE A 6 -44.26 8.89 86.13
CA ILE A 6 -43.65 9.43 84.91
C ILE A 6 -44.64 9.27 83.77
N ALA A 7 -44.98 10.42 83.22
CA ALA A 7 -45.84 10.64 82.08
C ALA A 7 -45.26 10.03 80.80
N THR A 8 -46.08 9.30 80.06
CA THR A 8 -45.88 9.14 78.61
C THR A 8 -46.69 10.22 77.92
N GLU A 9 -46.16 11.44 77.95
CA GLU A 9 -46.60 12.51 77.07
C GLU A 9 -46.48 12.05 75.61
N GLY A 10 -47.44 12.51 74.80
CA GLY A 10 -47.77 11.94 73.51
C GLY A 10 -46.59 11.77 72.55
N VAL A 11 -46.60 10.62 71.88
CA VAL A 11 -46.02 10.51 70.54
C VAL A 11 -46.88 11.37 69.61
N LYS A 12 -46.66 12.68 69.64
CA LYS A 12 -47.00 13.55 68.52
C LYS A 12 -46.04 13.17 67.39
N VAL A 13 -46.53 12.32 66.49
CA VAL A 13 -45.99 12.25 65.12
C VAL A 13 -46.34 13.57 64.45
N VAL A 14 -45.55 14.59 64.75
CA VAL A 14 -45.41 15.79 63.94
C VAL A 14 -43.92 16.00 63.83
N LYS A 15 -43.30 15.28 62.89
CA LYS A 15 -42.05 15.75 62.32
C LYS A 15 -42.44 16.47 61.05
N ASP A 16 -42.63 17.78 61.21
CA ASP A 16 -42.93 18.70 60.13
C ASP A 16 -41.97 18.48 58.97
N SER A 17 -42.58 18.23 57.81
CA SER A 17 -42.01 18.00 56.49
C SER A 17 -41.37 19.28 55.92
N ALA A 18 -40.60 20.03 56.71
CA ALA A 18 -40.22 21.41 56.38
C ALA A 18 -38.76 21.62 55.91
N SER A 19 -37.95 20.58 55.71
CA SER A 19 -36.57 20.78 55.20
C SER A 19 -36.02 19.71 54.26
N LEU A 20 -36.87 18.83 53.72
CA LEU A 20 -36.44 17.87 52.69
C LEU A 20 -36.08 18.53 51.36
N GLY A 21 -36.58 19.74 51.08
CA GLY A 21 -36.25 20.53 49.90
C GLY A 21 -34.73 20.75 49.72
N PRO A 22 -34.03 21.39 50.67
CA PRO A 22 -32.59 21.63 50.55
C PRO A 22 -31.73 20.35 50.49
N GLN A 23 -32.13 19.25 51.16
CA GLN A 23 -31.38 17.98 51.12
C GLN A 23 -31.56 17.21 49.79
N ILE A 24 -32.75 17.24 49.21
CA ILE A 24 -33.02 16.62 47.90
C ILE A 24 -32.34 17.42 46.78
N ILE A 25 -32.39 18.76 46.84
CA ILE A 25 -31.73 19.64 45.86
C ILE A 25 -30.21 19.46 45.89
N THR A 26 -29.60 19.35 47.07
CA THR A 26 -28.16 19.07 47.18
C THR A 26 -27.80 17.66 46.72
N ALA A 27 -28.57 16.62 47.08
CA ALA A 27 -28.31 15.26 46.63
C ALA A 27 -28.43 15.10 45.10
N VAL A 28 -29.48 15.65 44.48
CA VAL A 28 -29.70 15.61 43.03
C VAL A 28 -28.62 16.40 42.29
N SER A 29 -28.23 17.57 42.82
CA SER A 29 -27.13 18.37 42.25
C SER A 29 -25.79 17.62 42.30
N THR A 30 -25.51 16.89 43.38
CA THR A 30 -24.26 16.13 43.55
C THR A 30 -24.21 14.90 42.63
N ILE A 31 -25.34 14.20 42.46
CA ILE A 31 -25.44 13.05 41.54
C ILE A 31 -25.33 13.52 40.08
N ALA A 32 -26.01 14.60 39.70
CA ALA A 32 -25.94 15.14 38.34
C ALA A 32 -24.53 15.63 37.98
N SER A 33 -23.84 16.29 38.93
CA SER A 33 -22.46 16.73 38.73
C SER A 33 -21.47 15.55 38.69
N ALA A 34 -21.64 14.51 39.51
CA ALA A 34 -20.82 13.30 39.46
C ALA A 34 -21.01 12.53 38.14
N VAL A 35 -22.25 12.33 37.69
CA VAL A 35 -22.55 11.66 36.41
C VAL A 35 -22.04 12.49 35.22
N GLY A 36 -22.21 13.82 35.27
CA GLY A 36 -21.66 14.72 34.26
C GLY A 36 -20.14 14.66 34.18
N ALA A 37 -19.45 14.65 35.33
CA ALA A 37 -17.99 14.52 35.40
C ALA A 37 -17.51 13.15 34.87
N VAL A 38 -18.20 12.05 35.18
CA VAL A 38 -17.89 10.71 34.66
C VAL A 38 -18.11 10.64 33.14
N PHE A 39 -19.19 11.22 32.63
CA PHE A 39 -19.44 11.27 31.18
C PHE A 39 -18.35 12.08 30.45
N LEU A 40 -18.00 13.25 31.00
CA LEU A 40 -16.96 14.11 30.41
C LEU A 40 -15.60 13.42 30.41
N THR A 41 -15.21 12.81 31.53
CA THR A 41 -13.94 12.07 31.65
C THR A 41 -13.90 10.86 30.73
N HIS A 42 -14.99 10.08 30.61
CA HIS A 42 -15.06 8.97 29.67
C HIS A 42 -14.90 9.46 28.22
N HIS A 43 -15.59 10.53 27.83
CA HIS A 43 -15.47 11.11 26.50
C HIS A 43 -14.05 11.64 26.20
N PHE A 44 -13.39 12.30 27.14
CA PHE A 44 -11.99 12.71 26.97
C PHE A 44 -11.02 11.52 26.92
N THR A 45 -11.33 10.44 27.65
CA THR A 45 -10.54 9.21 27.64
C THR A 45 -10.64 8.51 26.28
N LEU A 46 -11.86 8.33 25.76
CA LEU A 46 -12.08 7.79 24.41
C LEU A 46 -11.34 8.62 23.35
N ARG A 47 -11.45 9.94 23.38
CA ARG A 47 -10.71 10.82 22.46
C ARG A 47 -9.19 10.67 22.58
N ARG A 48 -8.67 10.46 23.79
CA ARG A 48 -7.23 10.26 24.01
C ARG A 48 -6.81 8.90 23.45
N GLU A 49 -7.58 7.85 23.70
CA GLU A 49 -7.34 6.50 23.19
C GLU A 49 -7.36 6.48 21.67
N GLU A 50 -8.35 7.12 21.03
CA GLU A 50 -8.42 7.26 19.58
C GLU A 50 -7.20 8.00 19.01
N ARG A 51 -6.78 9.11 19.63
CA ARG A 51 -5.59 9.87 19.20
C ARG A 51 -4.31 9.07 19.37
N THR A 52 -4.16 8.35 20.48
CA THR A 52 -2.99 7.51 20.74
C THR A 52 -2.95 6.33 19.77
N ALA A 53 -4.09 5.69 19.49
CA ALA A 53 -4.20 4.63 18.50
C ALA A 53 -3.88 5.13 17.09
N ALA A 54 -4.40 6.30 16.70
CA ALA A 54 -4.13 6.93 15.41
C ALA A 54 -2.65 7.33 15.26
N ALA A 55 -2.06 7.92 16.30
CA ALA A 55 -0.64 8.28 16.31
C ALA A 55 0.26 7.04 16.19
N LYS A 56 -0.06 5.97 16.92
CA LYS A 56 0.66 4.69 16.83
C LYS A 56 0.53 4.08 15.43
N LEU A 57 -0.67 4.08 14.86
CA LEU A 57 -0.88 3.59 13.50
C LEU A 57 -0.08 4.41 12.48
N ALA A 58 -0.04 5.74 12.64
CA ALA A 58 0.72 6.63 11.75
C ALA A 58 2.23 6.39 11.85
N SER A 59 2.78 6.18 13.06
CA SER A 59 4.20 5.87 13.24
C SER A 59 4.58 4.52 12.65
N GLU A 60 3.75 3.48 12.87
CA GLU A 60 3.94 2.15 12.29
C GLU A 60 3.91 2.21 10.75
N ARG A 61 2.94 2.95 10.20
CA ARG A 61 2.80 3.16 8.77
C ARG A 61 3.99 3.89 8.18
N LEU A 62 4.49 4.93 8.85
CA LEU A 62 5.67 5.68 8.40
C LEU A 62 6.88 4.75 8.36
N TYR A 63 7.08 3.97 9.43
CA TYR A 63 8.20 3.04 9.54
C TYR A 63 8.22 2.02 8.39
N ILE A 64 7.13 1.26 8.21
CA ILE A 64 7.06 0.28 7.11
C ILE A 64 7.16 0.95 5.73
N SER A 65 6.56 2.13 5.56
CA SER A 65 6.62 2.85 4.28
C SER A 65 8.05 3.27 3.93
N THR A 66 8.84 3.70 4.92
CA THR A 66 10.25 4.06 4.67
C THR A 66 11.09 2.87 4.22
N GLU A 67 10.96 1.71 4.87
CA GLU A 67 11.65 0.48 4.45
C GLU A 67 11.25 0.08 3.03
N LEU A 68 9.93 0.04 2.76
CA LEU A 68 9.39 -0.34 1.46
C LEU A 68 9.81 0.61 0.34
N VAL A 69 9.83 1.92 0.59
CA VAL A 69 10.26 2.92 -0.39
C VAL A 69 11.67 2.64 -0.89
N PHE A 70 12.62 2.43 0.03
CA PHE A 70 14.01 2.17 -0.38
C PHE A 70 14.18 0.80 -1.04
N LEU A 71 13.45 -0.21 -0.56
CA LEU A 71 13.43 -1.54 -1.18
C LEU A 71 12.95 -1.48 -2.63
N LEU A 72 11.82 -0.80 -2.88
CA LEU A 72 11.23 -0.63 -4.21
C LEU A 72 12.13 0.21 -5.12
N GLU A 73 12.76 1.26 -4.60
CA GLU A 73 13.68 2.08 -5.37
C GLU A 73 14.93 1.31 -5.77
N ARG A 74 15.52 0.53 -4.84
CA ARG A 74 16.66 -0.33 -5.14
C ARG A 74 16.30 -1.42 -6.14
N PHE A 75 15.10 -1.98 -6.05
CA PHE A 75 14.58 -2.91 -7.04
C PHE A 75 14.46 -2.26 -8.43
N ALA A 76 13.87 -1.06 -8.52
CA ALA A 76 13.78 -0.32 -9.79
C ALA A 76 15.17 0.02 -10.36
N GLN A 77 16.14 0.33 -9.49
CA GLN A 77 17.54 0.53 -9.84
C GLN A 77 18.15 -0.69 -10.53
N ARG A 78 17.88 -1.89 -10.00
CA ARG A 78 18.34 -3.17 -10.58
C ARG A 78 17.60 -3.52 -11.89
N CYS A 79 16.37 -3.04 -12.06
CA CYS A 79 15.64 -3.21 -13.32
C CYS A 79 16.22 -2.37 -14.47
N ALA A 80 16.81 -1.20 -14.16
CA ALA A 80 17.28 -0.27 -15.19
C ALA A 80 18.36 -0.85 -16.13
N PRO A 81 19.44 -1.49 -15.66
CA PRO A 81 20.44 -2.08 -16.56
C PRO A 81 19.83 -3.20 -17.41
N ALA A 82 19.00 -4.09 -16.83
CA ALA A 82 18.28 -5.12 -17.59
C ALA A 82 17.34 -4.55 -18.66
N ALA A 83 16.72 -3.38 -18.40
CA ALA A 83 15.83 -2.71 -19.35
C ALA A 83 16.54 -2.14 -20.57
N THR A 84 17.86 -2.02 -20.53
CA THR A 84 18.69 -1.50 -21.63
C THR A 84 19.88 -2.39 -21.94
N ALA A 85 19.88 -3.63 -21.45
CA ALA A 85 21.00 -4.55 -21.57
C ALA A 85 21.25 -4.86 -23.04
N THR A 86 22.50 -4.83 -23.45
CA THR A 86 22.90 -5.41 -24.74
C THR A 86 22.89 -6.92 -24.58
N VAL A 87 22.27 -7.62 -25.52
CA VAL A 87 22.32 -9.08 -25.57
C VAL A 87 23.44 -9.47 -26.51
N GLU A 88 24.44 -10.17 -26.00
CA GLU A 88 25.52 -10.71 -26.81
C GLU A 88 25.09 -12.07 -27.36
N HIS A 89 25.51 -12.38 -28.59
CA HIS A 89 25.17 -13.65 -29.22
C HIS A 89 26.36 -14.60 -29.15
N ASP A 90 26.12 -15.84 -28.70
CA ASP A 90 27.11 -16.91 -28.71
C ASP A 90 27.47 -17.34 -30.15
N GLN A 91 28.38 -18.31 -30.28
CA GLN A 91 28.81 -18.84 -31.58
C GLN A 91 27.65 -19.50 -32.37
N ASP A 92 26.59 -19.92 -31.67
CA ASP A 92 25.39 -20.51 -32.25
C ASP A 92 24.29 -19.46 -32.52
N GLY A 93 24.57 -18.17 -32.27
CA GLY A 93 23.65 -17.05 -32.45
C GLY A 93 22.60 -16.91 -31.35
N ARG A 94 22.68 -17.69 -30.26
CA ARG A 94 21.78 -17.57 -29.10
C ARG A 94 22.18 -16.38 -28.25
N GLY A 95 21.19 -15.59 -27.84
CA GLY A 95 21.41 -14.40 -27.04
C GLY A 95 21.62 -14.71 -25.57
N GLU A 96 22.66 -14.14 -24.96
CA GLU A 96 22.89 -14.14 -23.52
C GLU A 96 22.90 -12.68 -23.02
N ALA A 97 22.12 -12.41 -21.97
CA ALA A 97 21.98 -11.08 -21.40
C ALA A 97 22.98 -10.87 -20.26
N GLU A 98 23.72 -9.76 -20.29
CA GLU A 98 24.64 -9.38 -19.21
C GLU A 98 23.92 -9.16 -17.87
N PHE A 99 22.66 -8.68 -17.93
CA PHE A 99 21.86 -8.35 -16.75
C PHE A 99 20.56 -9.14 -16.72
N LEU A 100 20.36 -9.88 -15.63
CA LEU A 100 19.14 -10.64 -15.36
C LEU A 100 18.05 -9.76 -14.74
N LEU A 101 16.80 -10.22 -14.85
CA LEU A 101 15.70 -9.63 -14.11
C LEU A 101 15.92 -9.76 -12.60
N PRO A 102 15.81 -8.68 -11.82
CA PRO A 102 15.89 -8.79 -10.39
C PRO A 102 14.62 -9.42 -9.82
N GLU A 103 14.77 -10.16 -8.73
CA GLU A 103 13.66 -10.53 -7.86
C GLU A 103 13.45 -9.51 -6.74
N ILE A 104 12.21 -9.39 -6.30
CA ILE A 104 11.81 -8.58 -5.16
C ILE A 104 11.48 -9.48 -3.97
N ASP A 105 12.24 -9.30 -2.89
CA ASP A 105 12.02 -9.98 -1.62
C ASP A 105 11.65 -8.96 -0.56
N TYR A 106 10.54 -9.23 0.14
CA TYR A 106 10.02 -8.41 1.23
C TYR A 106 10.40 -8.93 2.62
N SER A 107 11.10 -10.05 2.73
CA SER A 107 11.58 -10.61 4.00
C SER A 107 12.36 -9.62 4.90
N PRO A 108 13.12 -8.65 4.36
CA PRO A 108 13.84 -7.68 5.19
C PRO A 108 12.95 -6.60 5.81
N VAL A 109 11.67 -6.51 5.41
CA VAL A 109 10.73 -5.49 5.89
C VAL A 109 10.19 -5.92 7.24
N SER A 110 10.56 -5.17 8.28
CA SER A 110 10.23 -5.48 9.67
C SER A 110 8.92 -4.85 10.14
N GLY A 111 8.43 -3.84 9.42
CA GLY A 111 7.23 -3.08 9.80
C GLY A 111 5.92 -3.88 9.75
N ASN A 112 4.92 -3.40 10.51
CA ASN A 112 3.60 -4.04 10.56
C ASN A 112 2.79 -3.76 9.28
N TRP A 113 2.63 -4.79 8.44
CA TRP A 113 1.88 -4.73 7.18
C TRP A 113 0.44 -4.27 7.33
N ARG A 114 -0.21 -4.52 8.48
CA ARG A 114 -1.59 -4.09 8.74
C ARG A 114 -1.76 -2.57 8.87
N SER A 115 -0.65 -1.82 9.01
CA SER A 115 -0.68 -0.36 9.07
C SER A 115 -0.91 0.29 7.69
N LEU A 116 -0.69 -0.46 6.60
CA LEU A 116 -0.89 -0.01 5.22
C LEU A 116 -2.34 -0.17 4.76
N PRO A 117 -2.82 0.67 3.83
CA PRO A 117 -4.08 0.44 3.12
C PRO A 117 -4.08 -0.89 2.37
N SER A 118 -5.20 -1.61 2.39
CA SER A 118 -5.36 -2.92 1.74
C SER A 118 -5.00 -2.90 0.25
N GLY A 119 -5.40 -1.86 -0.47
CA GLY A 119 -5.07 -1.71 -1.90
C GLY A 119 -3.56 -1.52 -2.18
N LEU A 120 -2.80 -0.98 -1.23
CA LEU A 120 -1.33 -0.92 -1.34
C LEU A 120 -0.69 -2.27 -1.01
N MET A 121 -1.16 -2.95 0.05
CA MET A 121 -0.71 -4.30 0.38
C MET A 121 -0.90 -5.28 -0.80
N TYR A 122 -2.07 -5.24 -1.43
CA TYR A 122 -2.37 -6.07 -2.60
C TYR A 122 -1.37 -5.80 -3.74
N ARG A 123 -1.17 -4.52 -4.12
CA ARG A 123 -0.30 -4.17 -5.24
C ARG A 123 1.19 -4.42 -4.96
N LEU A 124 1.62 -4.35 -3.70
CA LEU A 124 2.97 -4.79 -3.29
C LEU A 124 3.11 -6.31 -3.47
N SER A 125 2.13 -7.08 -3.00
CA SER A 125 2.12 -8.54 -3.16
C SER A 125 2.02 -8.96 -4.64
N GLU A 126 1.27 -8.22 -5.44
CA GLU A 126 1.16 -8.43 -6.89
C GLU A 126 2.51 -8.18 -7.59
N LEU A 127 3.31 -7.22 -7.13
CA LEU A 127 4.62 -6.94 -7.73
C LEU A 127 5.58 -8.12 -7.59
N SER A 128 5.57 -8.84 -6.47
CA SER A 128 6.43 -10.04 -6.32
C SER A 128 5.99 -11.18 -7.24
N VAL A 129 4.68 -11.39 -7.38
CA VAL A 129 4.13 -12.40 -8.32
C VAL A 129 4.54 -12.07 -9.76
N LEU A 130 4.36 -10.82 -10.19
CA LEU A 130 4.76 -10.38 -11.53
C LEU A 130 6.26 -10.45 -11.75
N SER A 131 7.06 -10.18 -10.71
CA SER A 131 8.52 -10.30 -10.79
C SER A 131 8.94 -11.73 -11.09
N TYR A 132 8.35 -12.71 -10.40
CA TYR A 132 8.63 -14.12 -10.62
C TYR A 132 8.16 -14.60 -11.99
N GLU A 133 6.93 -14.24 -12.37
CA GLU A 133 6.38 -14.58 -13.68
C GLU A 133 7.23 -14.00 -14.83
N ALA A 134 7.73 -12.78 -14.66
CA ALA A 134 8.60 -12.15 -15.64
C ALA A 134 9.92 -12.90 -15.83
N VAL A 135 10.54 -13.40 -14.74
CA VAL A 135 11.76 -14.23 -14.82
C VAL A 135 11.48 -15.47 -15.65
N VAL A 136 10.44 -16.23 -15.29
CA VAL A 136 10.05 -17.46 -16.01
C VAL A 136 9.75 -17.17 -17.49
N CYS A 137 9.03 -16.08 -17.77
CA CYS A 137 8.70 -15.67 -19.14
C CYS A 137 9.96 -15.35 -19.95
N VAL A 138 10.90 -14.59 -19.38
CA VAL A 138 12.14 -14.22 -20.06
C VAL A 138 13.01 -15.45 -20.31
N ASP A 139 13.21 -16.30 -19.31
CA ASP A 139 14.01 -17.51 -19.43
C ASP A 139 13.45 -18.43 -20.52
N ASN A 140 12.13 -18.67 -20.53
CA ASN A 140 11.49 -19.50 -21.56
C ASN A 140 11.66 -18.90 -22.96
N VAL A 141 11.50 -17.57 -23.10
CA VAL A 141 11.68 -16.92 -24.41
C VAL A 141 13.14 -17.01 -24.87
N PHE A 142 14.13 -16.89 -24.00
CA PHE A 142 15.53 -17.07 -24.37
C PHE A 142 15.84 -18.51 -24.81
N VAL A 143 15.22 -19.51 -24.19
CA VAL A 143 15.36 -20.92 -24.58
C VAL A 143 14.72 -21.20 -25.93
N GLU A 144 13.56 -20.60 -26.20
CA GLU A 144 12.82 -20.77 -27.45
C GLU A 144 13.28 -19.84 -28.58
N ASP A 145 14.12 -18.83 -28.28
CA ASP A 145 14.51 -17.82 -29.27
C ASP A 145 15.30 -18.45 -30.42
N THR A 146 14.95 -18.07 -31.63
CA THR A 146 15.72 -18.45 -32.82
C THR A 146 17.04 -17.67 -32.83
N PRO A 147 18.13 -18.23 -33.39
CA PRO A 147 19.36 -17.47 -33.58
C PRO A 147 19.09 -16.13 -34.27
N TYR A 148 19.58 -15.05 -33.67
CA TYR A 148 19.37 -13.66 -34.12
C TYR A 148 17.90 -13.14 -34.10
N GLY A 149 16.97 -13.85 -33.44
CA GLY A 149 15.55 -13.49 -33.37
C GLY A 149 15.25 -12.26 -32.51
N GLY A 150 16.06 -12.01 -31.48
CA GLY A 150 15.94 -10.84 -30.60
C GLY A 150 14.67 -10.82 -29.74
N ALA A 151 13.93 -11.94 -29.68
CA ALA A 151 12.73 -12.05 -28.87
C ALA A 151 13.06 -12.08 -27.38
N GLY A 152 14.16 -12.75 -27.00
CA GLY A 152 14.69 -12.76 -25.64
C GLY A 152 15.05 -11.36 -25.16
N GLU A 153 15.81 -10.61 -25.96
CA GLU A 153 16.16 -9.21 -25.67
C GLU A 153 14.91 -8.35 -25.49
N TYR A 154 13.95 -8.45 -26.42
CA TYR A 154 12.71 -7.70 -26.33
C TYR A 154 11.91 -8.04 -25.06
N SER A 155 11.80 -9.33 -24.71
CA SER A 155 11.10 -9.80 -23.52
C SER A 155 11.77 -9.27 -22.25
N LEU A 156 13.09 -9.35 -22.16
CA LEU A 156 13.88 -8.82 -21.05
C LEU A 156 13.64 -7.32 -20.86
N HIS A 157 13.81 -6.53 -21.93
CA HIS A 157 13.65 -5.07 -21.86
C HIS A 157 12.23 -4.67 -21.45
N LYS A 158 11.22 -5.34 -22.03
CA LYS A 158 9.80 -5.11 -21.72
C LYS A 158 9.50 -5.36 -20.26
N ASN A 159 9.89 -6.52 -19.74
CA ASN A 159 9.59 -6.93 -18.39
C ASN A 159 10.34 -6.09 -17.35
N ALA A 160 11.64 -5.85 -17.58
CA ALA A 160 12.46 -5.02 -16.69
C ALA A 160 11.93 -3.58 -16.60
N ALA A 161 11.60 -2.97 -17.75
CA ALA A 161 11.04 -1.62 -17.78
C ALA A 161 9.67 -1.54 -17.07
N MET A 162 8.81 -2.53 -17.29
CA MET A 162 7.48 -2.60 -16.66
C MET A 162 7.57 -2.74 -15.14
N LEU A 163 8.36 -3.68 -14.64
CA LEU A 163 8.57 -3.93 -13.21
C LEU A 163 9.18 -2.71 -12.52
N GLY A 164 10.25 -2.13 -13.10
CA GLY A 164 10.89 -0.95 -12.54
C GLY A 164 9.96 0.25 -12.45
N VAL A 165 9.15 0.53 -13.50
CA VAL A 165 8.17 1.61 -13.47
C VAL A 165 7.08 1.36 -12.43
N LYS A 166 6.60 0.11 -12.30
CA LYS A 166 5.58 -0.26 -11.29
C LYS A 166 6.12 -0.08 -9.87
N ALA A 167 7.36 -0.49 -9.61
CA ALA A 167 8.01 -0.30 -8.31
C ALA A 167 8.18 1.19 -7.96
N LEU A 168 8.61 2.04 -8.91
CA LEU A 168 8.71 3.48 -8.69
C LEU A 168 7.34 4.12 -8.41
N ARG A 169 6.27 3.65 -9.05
CA ARG A 169 4.90 4.13 -8.78
C ARG A 169 4.49 3.77 -7.35
N LEU A 170 4.72 2.54 -6.91
CA LEU A 170 4.41 2.12 -5.53
C LEU A 170 5.23 2.88 -4.49
N SER A 171 6.52 3.11 -4.74
CA SER A 171 7.36 3.97 -3.89
C SER A 171 6.77 5.38 -3.77
N ARG A 172 6.36 6.00 -4.89
CA ARG A 172 5.72 7.32 -4.90
C ARG A 172 4.46 7.35 -4.05
N GLU A 173 3.60 6.35 -4.19
CA GLU A 173 2.35 6.26 -3.45
C GLU A 173 2.57 6.11 -1.94
N LEU A 174 3.56 5.31 -1.54
CA LEU A 174 3.97 5.20 -0.12
C LEU A 174 4.52 6.52 0.42
N ARG A 175 5.32 7.26 -0.37
CA ARG A 175 5.80 8.58 0.02
C ARG A 175 4.64 9.56 0.22
N MET A 176 3.69 9.60 -0.71
CA MET A 176 2.48 10.44 -0.61
C MET A 176 1.61 10.07 0.59
N LEU A 177 1.46 8.77 0.89
CA LEU A 177 0.67 8.27 2.01
C LEU A 177 1.20 8.77 3.37
N CYS A 178 2.52 8.91 3.50
CA CYS A 178 3.20 9.24 4.75
C CYS A 178 3.78 10.67 4.79
N GLY A 179 3.53 11.49 3.75
CA GLY A 179 4.11 12.84 3.66
C GLY A 179 5.64 12.85 3.59
N LEU A 180 6.25 11.77 3.08
CA LEU A 180 7.70 11.68 2.91
C LEU A 180 8.15 12.57 1.74
N PRO A 181 9.41 13.06 1.73
CA PRO A 181 9.95 13.83 0.62
C PRO A 181 9.75 13.09 -0.70
N LEU A 182 9.40 13.80 -1.79
CA LEU A 182 9.23 13.18 -3.11
C LEU A 182 10.53 13.10 -3.91
N HIS A 183 11.62 13.67 -3.38
CA HIS A 183 12.94 13.67 -4.01
C HIS A 183 13.57 12.28 -3.86
N GLY A 184 14.17 11.76 -4.93
CA GLY A 184 14.75 10.40 -4.96
C GLY A 184 14.52 9.71 -6.31
N LEU A 185 14.57 8.38 -6.36
CA LEU A 185 14.36 7.65 -7.61
C LEU A 185 12.94 7.80 -8.18
N SER A 186 11.97 8.11 -7.32
CA SER A 186 10.60 8.43 -7.73
C SER A 186 10.43 9.84 -8.33
N ASP A 187 11.47 10.67 -8.34
CA ASP A 187 11.43 12.02 -8.92
C ASP A 187 11.28 11.96 -10.44
N THR A 188 10.60 12.95 -11.04
CA THR A 188 10.39 13.04 -12.49
C THR A 188 11.71 13.11 -13.25
N LEU A 189 12.76 13.62 -12.62
CA LEU A 189 14.09 13.81 -13.21
C LEU A 189 15.11 12.74 -12.80
N SER A 190 14.70 11.67 -12.09
CA SER A 190 15.67 10.66 -11.68
C SER A 190 16.20 9.88 -12.91
N PRO A 191 17.53 9.65 -13.02
CA PRO A 191 18.11 8.92 -14.16
C PRO A 191 17.49 7.53 -14.33
N THR A 192 17.30 6.79 -13.25
CA THR A 192 16.67 5.46 -13.25
C THR A 192 15.26 5.51 -13.83
N ARG A 193 14.44 6.47 -13.41
CA ARG A 193 13.08 6.62 -13.92
C ARG A 193 13.09 6.97 -15.41
N LEU A 194 13.97 7.88 -15.84
CA LEU A 194 14.07 8.29 -17.24
C LEU A 194 14.47 7.11 -18.14
N VAL A 195 15.46 6.30 -17.72
CA VAL A 195 15.90 5.10 -18.44
C VAL A 195 14.74 4.11 -18.57
N LEU A 196 14.08 3.79 -17.46
CA LEU A 196 12.96 2.84 -17.44
C LEU A 196 11.78 3.32 -18.28
N LEU A 197 11.42 4.61 -18.22
CA LEU A 197 10.34 5.18 -19.04
C LEU A 197 10.70 5.19 -20.53
N LYS A 198 11.96 5.48 -20.87
CA LYS A 198 12.44 5.42 -22.26
C LYS A 198 12.40 4.00 -22.81
N ALA A 199 12.88 3.02 -22.04
CA ALA A 199 12.80 1.60 -22.40
C ALA A 199 11.34 1.13 -22.51
N ARG A 200 10.48 1.56 -21.59
CA ARG A 200 9.04 1.26 -21.64
C ARG A 200 8.36 1.88 -22.87
N GLY A 201 8.71 3.11 -23.22
CA GLY A 201 8.20 3.78 -24.42
C GLY A 201 8.58 3.03 -25.71
N LYS A 202 9.84 2.60 -25.83
CA LYS A 202 10.30 1.78 -26.97
C LYS A 202 9.55 0.46 -27.09
N THR A 203 9.34 -0.23 -25.96
CA THR A 203 8.65 -1.53 -25.95
C THR A 203 7.18 -1.39 -26.29
N LEU A 204 6.49 -0.38 -25.77
CA LEU A 204 5.11 -0.05 -26.15
C LEU A 204 4.97 0.30 -27.64
N GLN A 205 5.93 1.04 -28.20
CA GLN A 205 5.92 1.35 -29.62
C GLN A 205 6.07 0.09 -30.48
N LYS A 206 6.98 -0.83 -30.11
CA LYS A 206 7.09 -2.14 -30.76
C LYS A 206 5.78 -2.94 -30.65
N GLU A 207 5.14 -2.98 -29.48
CA GLU A 207 3.84 -3.66 -29.30
C GLU A 207 2.78 -3.08 -30.24
N TYR A 208 2.70 -1.75 -30.32
CA TYR A 208 1.74 -1.08 -31.20
C TYR A 208 1.97 -1.45 -32.68
N GLU A 209 3.22 -1.45 -33.15
CA GLU A 209 3.53 -1.83 -34.53
C GLU A 209 3.23 -3.31 -34.81
N MET A 210 3.50 -4.21 -33.84
CA MET A 210 3.14 -5.63 -33.97
C MET A 210 1.63 -5.84 -34.08
N VAL A 211 0.84 -5.17 -33.22
CA VAL A 211 -0.63 -5.25 -33.27
C VAL A 211 -1.17 -4.67 -34.57
N LYS A 212 -0.62 -3.54 -35.03
CA LYS A 212 -1.01 -2.90 -36.29
C LYS A 212 -0.73 -3.82 -37.48
N LYS A 213 0.43 -4.48 -37.49
CA LYS A 213 0.80 -5.46 -38.52
C LYS A 213 -0.15 -6.66 -38.49
N SER A 214 -0.44 -7.22 -37.32
CA SER A 214 -1.38 -8.35 -37.16
C SER A 214 -2.74 -8.04 -37.75
N LYS A 215 -3.32 -6.88 -37.43
CA LYS A 215 -4.62 -6.45 -37.97
C LYS A 215 -4.60 -6.30 -39.48
N LYS A 216 -3.51 -5.80 -40.06
CA LYS A 216 -3.36 -5.68 -41.51
C LYS A 216 -3.35 -7.07 -42.16
N THR A 217 -2.64 -8.03 -41.58
CA THR A 217 -2.60 -9.41 -42.07
C THR A 217 -3.97 -10.08 -41.98
N GLU A 218 -4.69 -9.92 -40.87
CA GLU A 218 -6.06 -10.43 -40.70
C GLU A 218 -6.99 -9.87 -41.78
N GLN A 219 -6.90 -8.58 -42.05
CA GLN A 219 -7.72 -7.93 -43.08
C GLN A 219 -7.38 -8.43 -44.50
N GLU A 220 -6.09 -8.62 -44.81
CA GLU A 220 -5.66 -9.22 -46.09
C GLU A 220 -6.18 -10.66 -46.27
N ILE A 221 -6.23 -11.44 -45.19
CA ILE A 221 -6.79 -12.80 -45.19
C ILE A 221 -8.31 -12.76 -45.41
N GLU A 222 -9.02 -11.87 -44.72
CA GLU A 222 -10.48 -11.72 -44.90
C GLU A 222 -10.85 -11.28 -46.33
N ASP A 223 -10.08 -10.35 -46.90
CA ASP A 223 -10.29 -9.87 -48.27
C ASP A 223 -9.99 -10.97 -49.30
N PHE A 224 -8.97 -11.80 -49.07
CA PHE A 224 -8.67 -12.96 -49.90
C PHE A 224 -9.81 -14.01 -49.88
N ILE A 225 -10.38 -14.28 -48.70
CA ILE A 225 -11.51 -15.21 -48.55
C ILE A 225 -12.77 -14.67 -49.25
N LYS A 226 -13.04 -13.36 -49.18
CA LYS A 226 -14.19 -12.74 -49.86
C LYS A 226 -14.01 -12.64 -51.38
N GLY A 227 -12.78 -12.50 -51.87
CA GLY A 227 -12.49 -12.45 -53.31
C GLY A 227 -12.51 -13.81 -54.01
N THR A 228 -12.60 -14.91 -53.25
CA THR A 228 -12.63 -16.28 -53.78
C THR A 228 -14.02 -16.93 -53.75
N SER A 229 -15.05 -16.22 -53.26
CA SER A 229 -16.48 -16.57 -53.33
C SER A 229 -17.20 -15.85 -54.47
#